data_AF-A0A950QDW2-F1
#
_entry.id   AF-A0A950QDW2-F1
#
_cell.length_a   1.000
_cell.length_b   1.000
_cell.length_c   1.000
_cell.angle_alpha   90.00
_cell.angle_beta   90.00
_cell.angle_gamma   90.00
#
_symmetry.space_group_name_H-M   'P 1'
#
loop_
_entity.id
_entity.type
_entity.pdbx_description
1 polymer ?
#
loop_
_entity_poly.entity_id
_entity_poly.type
_entity_poly.pdbx_seq_one_letter_code
_entity_poly.pdbx_strand_id
1 'polypeptide(L)'
;MGKITEAHSRVTPDEESVVTHYRFQVYRTIKEQNRRVNVNDIIEFTGPGGKSSLQGAPVRTTPGDFPLLFPGATYVLMFSPIPSSPRYHVEGAEFGVYKIEDDNSVHCAYGRGLKGTPCDKSLQEFVQSIEQLVR
;
A
#
# COMPACT_ATOMS: atom_id res chain seq x y z
N MET A 1 7.19 -2.67 -5.32
CA MET A 1 7.07 -1.24 -5.71
C MET A 1 6.27 -1.13 -6.97
N GLY A 2 5.40 -0.13 -7.04
CA GLY A 2 4.43 -0.02 -8.11
C GLY A 2 3.60 1.25 -7.96
N LYS A 3 2.67 1.47 -8.89
CA LYS A 3 1.79 2.65 -8.90
C LYS A 3 0.35 2.24 -8.75
N ILE A 4 -0.40 3.09 -8.06
CA ILE A 4 -1.84 2.96 -8.00
C ILE A 4 -2.41 3.44 -9.33
N THR A 5 -3.03 2.54 -10.07
CA THR A 5 -3.67 2.87 -11.35
C THR A 5 -5.12 3.26 -11.15
N GLU A 6 -5.79 2.68 -10.14
CA GLU A 6 -7.19 2.97 -9.80
C GLU A 6 -7.40 2.96 -8.29
N ALA A 7 -8.33 3.80 -7.81
CA ALA A 7 -8.78 3.85 -6.42
C ALA A 7 -10.28 4.21 -6.37
N HIS A 8 -11.13 3.25 -6.01
CA HIS A 8 -12.59 3.41 -5.99
C HIS A 8 -13.16 3.11 -4.61
N SER A 9 -13.68 4.14 -3.95
CA SER A 9 -14.33 4.00 -2.66
C SER A 9 -15.79 3.60 -2.80
N ARG A 10 -16.27 2.75 -1.90
CA ARG A 10 -17.69 2.41 -1.76
C ARG A 10 -18.06 2.24 -0.29
N VAL A 11 -19.33 2.46 0.02
CA VAL A 11 -19.91 2.08 1.31
C VAL A 11 -20.01 0.53 1.36
N THR A 12 -19.76 -0.05 2.53
CA THR A 12 -19.98 -1.48 2.79
C THR A 12 -21.48 -1.81 2.80
N PRO A 13 -21.88 -3.07 2.54
CA PRO A 13 -23.30 -3.44 2.48
C PRO A 13 -24.07 -3.24 3.80
N ASP A 14 -23.37 -3.26 4.93
CA ASP A 14 -23.89 -2.97 6.26
C ASP A 14 -24.00 -1.47 6.56
N GLU A 15 -23.57 -0.61 5.63
CA GLU A 15 -23.54 0.86 5.73
C GLU A 15 -22.66 1.42 6.87
N GLU A 16 -21.87 0.59 7.55
CA GLU A 16 -21.08 1.01 8.71
C GLU A 16 -19.69 1.56 8.33
N SER A 17 -19.20 1.24 7.13
CA SER A 17 -17.83 1.55 6.72
C SER A 17 -17.73 1.99 5.27
N VAL A 18 -16.65 2.71 4.96
CA VAL A 18 -16.22 2.98 3.59
C VAL A 18 -14.90 2.27 3.36
N VAL A 19 -14.83 1.55 2.25
CA VAL A 19 -13.64 0.82 1.80
C VAL A 19 -13.24 1.32 0.43
N THR A 20 -11.94 1.35 0.16
CA THR A 20 -11.40 1.71 -1.15
C THR A 20 -10.75 0.50 -1.81
N HIS A 21 -11.20 0.18 -3.02
CA HIS A 21 -10.58 -0.81 -3.90
C HIS A 21 -9.45 -0.15 -4.67
N TYR A 22 -8.27 -0.75 -4.61
CA TYR A 22 -7.07 -0.27 -5.29
C TYR A 22 -6.63 -1.27 -6.35
N ARG A 23 -6.20 -0.75 -7.50
CA ARG A 23 -5.37 -1.49 -8.46
C ARG A 23 -3.95 -0.97 -8.39
N PHE A 24 -3.00 -1.87 -8.19
CA PHE A 24 -1.59 -1.57 -8.07
C PHE A 24 -0.79 -2.31 -9.13
N GLN A 25 -0.14 -1.57 -10.02
CA GLN A 25 0.70 -2.13 -11.08
C GLN A 25 2.14 -2.21 -10.60
N VAL A 26 2.72 -3.41 -10.61
CA VAL A 26 4.08 -3.67 -10.16
C VAL A 26 5.08 -3.23 -11.22
N TYR A 27 6.11 -2.47 -10.81
CA TYR A 27 7.23 -2.13 -11.69
C TYR A 27 8.55 -2.73 -11.23
N ARG A 28 8.67 -3.01 -9.93
CA ARG A 28 9.86 -3.60 -9.33
C ARG A 28 9.52 -4.39 -8.08
N THR A 29 9.99 -5.62 -8.02
CA THR A 29 10.01 -6.43 -6.80
C THR A 29 11.35 -6.20 -6.11
N ILE A 30 11.33 -5.80 -4.83
CA ILE A 30 12.55 -5.53 -4.05
C ILE A 30 13.05 -6.84 -3.42
N LYS A 31 12.14 -7.57 -2.76
CA LYS A 31 12.42 -8.91 -2.23
C LYS A 31 11.17 -9.76 -2.29
N GLU A 32 11.37 -11.07 -2.44
CA GLU A 32 10.33 -12.09 -2.55
C GLU A 32 10.81 -13.38 -1.88
N GLN A 33 9.93 -14.07 -1.15
CA GLN A 33 10.28 -15.31 -0.45
C GLN A 33 9.47 -16.54 -0.90
N ASN A 34 8.23 -16.39 -1.39
CA ASN A 34 7.30 -17.52 -1.51
C ASN A 34 6.57 -17.67 -2.86
N ARG A 35 6.31 -16.58 -3.60
CA ARG A 35 5.63 -16.63 -4.91
C ARG A 35 6.11 -15.49 -5.79
N ARG A 36 6.26 -15.78 -7.09
CA ARG A 36 6.74 -14.85 -8.12
C ARG A 36 5.68 -13.79 -8.46
N VAL A 37 5.86 -12.57 -7.93
CA VAL A 37 5.25 -11.33 -8.40
C VAL A 37 6.16 -10.76 -9.47
N ASN A 38 5.66 -10.72 -10.70
CA ASN A 38 6.39 -10.23 -11.86
C ASN A 38 6.17 -8.73 -12.06
N VAL A 39 7.11 -8.12 -12.79
CA VAL A 39 6.91 -6.78 -13.33
C VAL A 39 5.70 -6.79 -14.26
N ASN A 40 4.87 -5.75 -14.16
CA ASN A 40 3.58 -5.56 -14.81
C ASN A 40 2.41 -6.36 -14.24
N ASP A 41 2.60 -7.17 -13.20
CA ASP A 41 1.47 -7.79 -12.50
C ASP A 41 0.55 -6.70 -11.90
N ILE A 42 -0.75 -6.97 -11.93
CA ILE A 42 -1.77 -6.13 -11.26
C ILE A 42 -2.15 -6.82 -9.95
N ILE A 43 -1.96 -6.09 -8.85
CA ILE A 43 -2.42 -6.50 -7.53
C ILE A 43 -3.66 -5.69 -7.19
N GLU A 44 -4.75 -6.39 -6.89
CA GLU A 44 -5.99 -5.79 -6.43
C GLU A 44 -6.13 -6.02 -4.92
N PHE A 45 -6.42 -4.96 -4.18
CA PHE A 45 -6.65 -5.05 -2.74
C PHE A 45 -7.62 -3.98 -2.25
N THR A 46 -8.18 -4.21 -1.06
CA THR A 46 -9.11 -3.29 -0.42
C THR A 46 -8.47 -2.74 0.85
N GLY A 47 -8.51 -1.41 1.03
CA GLY A 47 -8.11 -0.74 2.27
C GLY A 47 -9.30 -0.03 2.92
N PRO A 48 -9.25 0.23 4.24
CA PRO A 48 -10.23 1.06 4.92
C PRO A 48 -10.13 2.52 4.44
N GLY A 49 -11.23 3.26 4.55
CA GLY A 49 -11.26 4.67 4.22
C GLY A 49 -11.77 4.93 2.79
N GLY A 50 -12.00 6.21 2.50
CA GLY A 50 -12.32 6.67 1.16
C GLY A 50 -13.16 7.93 1.15
N LYS A 51 -13.54 8.36 -0.06
CA LYS A 51 -14.61 9.34 -0.27
C LYS A 51 -15.73 8.64 -1.03
N SER A 52 -16.87 8.46 -0.40
CA SER A 52 -18.07 7.92 -1.04
C SER A 52 -19.25 8.86 -0.82
N SER A 53 -20.38 8.63 -1.46
CA SER A 53 -21.65 9.29 -1.14
C SER A 53 -22.65 8.30 -0.59
N LEU A 54 -23.36 8.66 0.48
CA LEU A 54 -24.53 7.95 1.01
C LEU A 54 -25.74 8.87 0.88
N GLN A 55 -26.80 8.44 0.19
CA GLN A 55 -28.00 9.25 -0.04
C GLN A 55 -27.71 10.65 -0.64
N GLY A 56 -26.70 10.76 -1.50
CA GLY A 56 -26.29 12.03 -2.11
C GLY A 56 -25.41 12.94 -1.22
N ALA A 57 -25.20 12.59 0.05
CA ALA A 57 -24.26 13.29 0.94
C ALA A 57 -22.88 12.65 0.91
N PRO A 58 -21.77 13.41 0.86
CA PRO A 58 -20.43 12.86 0.92
C PRO A 58 -20.13 12.27 2.30
N VAL A 59 -19.73 11.00 2.34
CA VAL A 59 -19.22 10.29 3.52
C VAL A 59 -17.71 10.17 3.40
N ARG A 60 -17.01 10.71 4.40
CA ARG A 60 -15.58 10.53 4.60
C ARG A 60 -15.40 9.73 5.88
N THR A 61 -14.91 8.50 5.76
CA THR A 61 -14.47 7.75 6.95
C THR A 61 -13.03 8.11 7.27
N THR A 62 -12.72 8.12 8.56
CA THR A 62 -11.34 8.26 9.03
C THR A 62 -10.52 7.13 8.42
N PRO A 63 -9.34 7.40 7.83
CA PRO A 63 -8.42 6.34 7.48
C PRO A 63 -8.24 5.46 8.71
N GLY A 64 -8.41 4.14 8.54
CA GLY A 64 -8.08 3.19 9.59
C GLY A 64 -6.55 3.13 9.77
N ASP A 65 -6.04 1.98 10.17
CA ASP A 65 -4.59 1.76 10.24
C ASP A 65 -3.93 1.57 8.86
N PHE A 66 -4.39 2.30 7.84
CA PHE A 66 -3.90 2.27 6.48
C PHE A 66 -4.17 3.63 5.80
N PRO A 67 -3.19 4.21 5.08
CA PRO A 67 -3.38 5.52 4.45
C PRO A 67 -4.22 5.38 3.18
N LEU A 68 -4.88 6.49 2.81
CA LEU A 68 -5.46 6.60 1.47
C LEU A 68 -4.34 6.68 0.43
N LEU A 69 -4.42 5.84 -0.60
CA LEU A 69 -3.46 5.83 -1.70
C LEU A 69 -4.05 6.55 -2.91
N PHE A 70 -3.22 7.29 -3.63
CA PHE A 70 -3.69 8.14 -4.72
C PHE A 70 -3.38 7.53 -6.09
N PRO A 71 -4.36 7.46 -7.01
CA PRO A 71 -4.11 7.13 -8.40
C PRO A 71 -3.03 8.04 -8.98
N GLY A 72 -2.09 7.47 -9.72
CA GLY A 72 -0.96 8.22 -10.26
C GLY A 72 0.30 8.13 -9.40
N ALA A 73 0.18 7.92 -8.08
CA ALA A 73 1.32 7.91 -7.16
C ALA A 73 1.97 6.52 -7.08
N THR A 74 3.28 6.52 -6.81
CA THR A 74 4.11 5.33 -6.70
C THR A 74 4.36 5.01 -5.23
N TYR A 75 4.25 3.73 -4.86
CA TYR A 75 4.43 3.25 -3.51
C TYR A 75 5.31 2.00 -3.43
N VAL A 76 5.95 1.83 -2.27
CA VAL A 76 6.46 0.54 -1.80
C VAL A 76 5.45 0.00 -0.79
N LEU A 77 4.89 -1.15 -1.12
CA LEU A 77 3.97 -1.92 -0.28
C LEU A 77 4.61 -3.26 0.07
N MET A 78 4.38 -3.72 1.29
CA MET A 78 4.83 -5.03 1.77
C MET A 78 3.62 -5.94 1.93
N PHE A 79 3.79 -7.20 1.54
CA PHE A 79 2.74 -8.20 1.57
C PHE A 79 3.19 -9.43 2.34
N SER A 80 2.35 -9.94 3.23
CA SER A 80 2.58 -11.20 3.95
C SER A 80 1.52 -12.24 3.55
N PRO A 81 1.88 -13.53 3.47
CA PRO A 81 0.91 -14.58 3.26
C PRO A 81 0.07 -14.79 4.54
N ILE A 82 -1.22 -15.07 4.38
CA ILE A 82 -2.07 -15.49 5.50
C ILE A 82 -1.88 -17.01 5.70
N PRO A 83 -1.40 -17.50 6.87
CA PRO A 83 -0.96 -18.90 7.05
C PRO A 83 -1.97 -20.00 6.71
N SER A 84 -3.25 -19.67 6.59
CA SER A 84 -4.36 -20.60 6.29
C SER A 84 -5.17 -20.23 5.05
N SER A 85 -4.69 -19.30 4.22
CA SER A 85 -5.45 -18.74 3.11
C SER A 85 -4.54 -18.46 1.90
N PRO A 86 -5.02 -18.64 0.66
CA PRO A 86 -4.26 -18.25 -0.53
C PRO A 86 -4.13 -16.72 -0.70
N ARG A 87 -4.75 -15.94 0.20
CA ARG A 87 -4.73 -14.48 0.22
C ARG A 87 -3.52 -13.93 0.98
N TYR A 88 -3.23 -12.66 0.69
CA TYR A 88 -2.14 -11.89 1.30
C TYR A 88 -2.71 -10.73 2.10
N HIS A 89 -1.96 -10.27 3.11
CA HIS A 89 -2.23 -9.03 3.82
C HIS A 89 -1.26 -7.95 3.35
N VAL A 90 -1.73 -6.69 3.24
CA VAL A 90 -0.85 -5.54 3.02
C VAL A 90 -0.41 -5.04 4.39
N GLU A 91 0.88 -5.10 4.67
CA GLU A 91 1.43 -4.84 6.01
C GLU A 91 1.70 -3.36 6.27
N GLY A 92 0.68 -2.52 6.07
CA GLY A 92 0.81 -1.07 6.21
C GLY A 92 1.14 -0.62 7.64
N ALA A 93 0.51 -1.22 8.66
CA ALA A 93 0.70 -0.81 10.05
C ALA A 93 2.03 -1.32 10.65
N GLU A 94 2.40 -2.55 10.35
CA GLU A 94 3.61 -3.19 10.90
C GLU A 94 4.87 -2.76 10.15
N PHE A 95 4.85 -2.78 8.82
CA PHE A 95 6.03 -2.53 8.00
C PHE A 95 6.03 -1.20 7.28
N GLY A 96 4.92 -0.46 7.33
CA GLY A 96 4.80 0.87 6.75
C GLY A 96 4.31 0.85 5.30
N VAL A 97 3.74 1.99 4.90
CA VAL A 97 3.45 2.34 3.51
C VAL A 97 4.37 3.48 3.13
N TYR A 98 5.12 3.31 2.05
CA TYR A 98 6.12 4.28 1.62
C TYR A 98 5.73 4.86 0.26
N LYS A 99 5.58 6.18 0.18
CA LYS A 99 5.33 6.91 -1.06
C LYS A 99 6.67 7.29 -1.68
N ILE A 100 6.79 7.13 -2.99
CA ILE A 100 7.92 7.61 -3.77
C ILE A 100 7.50 8.91 -4.43
N GLU A 101 8.24 9.97 -4.17
CA GLU A 101 8.02 11.29 -4.77
C GLU A 101 8.77 11.42 -6.10
N ASP A 102 8.46 12.47 -6.85
CA ASP A 102 8.99 12.70 -8.20
C ASP A 102 10.52 12.94 -8.21
N ASP A 103 11.10 13.37 -7.08
CA ASP A 103 12.54 13.52 -6.87
C ASP A 103 13.25 12.22 -6.46
N ASN A 104 12.53 11.09 -6.46
CA ASN A 104 12.96 9.78 -5.97
C ASN A 104 13.27 9.72 -4.47
N SER A 105 12.79 10.67 -3.66
CA SER A 105 12.76 10.51 -2.21
C SER A 105 11.65 9.55 -1.80
N VAL A 106 11.86 8.86 -0.67
CA VAL A 106 10.90 7.91 -0.10
C VAL A 106 10.32 8.47 1.18
N HIS A 107 9.05 8.86 1.16
CA HIS A 107 8.34 9.35 2.34
C HIS A 107 7.53 8.24 3.01
N CYS A 108 7.56 8.21 4.33
CA CYS A 108 6.74 7.30 5.12
C CYS A 108 5.31 7.83 5.19
N ALA A 109 4.44 7.31 4.33
CA ALA A 109 3.05 7.71 4.26
C ALA A 109 2.24 7.23 5.47
N TYR A 110 2.62 6.08 6.05
CA TYR A 110 1.94 5.50 7.21
C TYR A 110 2.75 4.36 7.87
N GLY A 111 2.39 4.04 9.11
CA GLY A 111 2.86 2.86 9.86
C GLY A 111 4.08 3.15 10.74
N ARG A 112 4.48 2.15 11.53
CA ARG A 112 5.71 2.25 12.35
C ARG A 112 6.98 2.29 11.51
N GLY A 113 6.88 1.79 10.28
CA GLY A 113 8.02 1.53 9.40
C GLY A 113 8.87 0.36 9.91
N LEU A 114 9.50 -0.36 9.00
CA LEU A 114 10.55 -1.29 9.39
C LEU A 114 11.65 -0.56 10.17
N LYS A 115 12.03 -1.08 11.34
CA LYS A 115 13.14 -0.52 12.11
C LYS A 115 14.41 -0.52 11.26
N GLY A 116 14.94 0.67 10.96
CA GLY A 116 16.11 0.83 10.11
C GLY A 116 15.83 1.07 8.63
N THR A 117 14.56 1.14 8.18
CA THR A 117 14.25 1.72 6.87
C THR A 117 14.18 3.24 7.01
N PRO A 118 15.02 3.97 6.26
CA PRO A 118 15.07 5.40 6.44
C PRO A 118 13.95 6.08 5.61
N CYS A 119 13.07 6.80 6.31
CA CYS A 119 12.18 7.77 5.68
C CYS A 119 13.00 8.96 5.19
N ASP A 120 12.51 9.65 4.16
CA ASP A 120 13.07 10.88 3.59
C ASP A 120 14.50 10.71 3.02
N LYS A 121 14.82 9.49 2.56
CA LYS A 121 16.05 9.16 1.84
C LYS A 121 15.79 8.89 0.37
N SER A 122 16.85 8.82 -0.41
CA SER A 122 16.75 8.41 -1.80
C SER A 122 16.22 6.98 -1.92
N LEU A 123 15.52 6.71 -3.01
CA LEU A 123 15.00 5.38 -3.34
C LEU A 123 16.08 4.30 -3.30
N GLN A 124 17.30 4.65 -3.72
CA GLN A 124 18.42 3.73 -3.73
C GLN A 124 18.84 3.32 -2.31
N GLU A 125 19.04 4.29 -1.40
CA GLU A 125 19.39 4.02 -0.01
C GLU A 125 18.30 3.22 0.72
N PHE A 126 17.04 3.55 0.44
CA PHE A 126 15.89 2.86 0.99
C PHE A 126 15.86 1.38 0.56
N VAL A 127 16.02 1.11 -0.73
CA VAL A 127 16.05 -0.25 -1.27
C VAL A 127 17.19 -1.07 -0.66
N GLN A 128 18.39 -0.50 -0.58
CA GLN A 128 19.55 -1.16 0.03
C GLN A 128 19.29 -1.53 1.50
N SER A 129 18.59 -0.66 2.23
CA SER A 129 18.24 -0.90 3.62
C SER A 129 17.24 -2.06 3.78
N ILE A 130 16.21 -2.12 2.92
CA ILE A 130 15.26 -3.25 2.92
C ILE A 130 15.95 -4.58 2.62
N GLU A 131 16.83 -4.59 1.61
CA GLU A 131 17.57 -5.80 1.20
C GLU A 131 18.47 -6.34 2.32
N GLN A 132 18.95 -5.47 3.21
CA GLN A 132 19.78 -5.87 4.37
C GLN A 132 18.98 -6.35 5.58
N LEU A 133 17.79 -5.79 5.80
CA LEU A 133 16.98 -6.06 7.01
C LEU A 133 16.27 -7.42 6.97
N VAL A 134 15.82 -7.81 5.78
CA VAL A 134 15.25 -9.13 5.59
C VAL A 134 16.44 -10.00 5.15
N ARG A 135 17.02 -10.81 6.04
CA ARG A 135 17.93 -11.90 5.65
C ARG A 135 17.15 -13.19 5.64
#